data_AF-A0A074MKZ0-F1
#
_entry.id   AF-A0A074MKZ0-F1
#
_cell.length_a   1.000
_cell.length_b   1.000
_cell.length_c   1.000
_cell.angle_alpha   90.00
_cell.angle_beta   90.00
_cell.angle_gamma   90.00
#
_symmetry.space_group_name_H-M   'P 1'
#
loop_
_entity.id
_entity.type
_entity.pdbx_description
1 polymer ?
#
loop_
_entity_poly.entity_id
_entity_poly.type
_entity_poly.pdbx_seq_one_letter_code
_entity_poly.pdbx_strand_id
1 'polypeptide(L)'
;MTIYDRASRHAWWMLGALTVSVLFVAVVDRFYGHSTLAFAAAIVGLVVANRRMLSYNCPHCGKNLFFRGLFVVPWPNRTCGKCGAALDRTRP
;
A
#
# COMPACT_ATOMS: atom_id res chain seq x y z
N MET A 1 -14.81 -12.28 3.54
CA MET A 1 -13.86 -11.15 3.44
C MET A 1 -13.88 -10.61 2.02
N THR A 2 -14.15 -9.32 1.89
CA THR A 2 -14.21 -8.62 0.60
C THR A 2 -12.81 -8.29 0.08
N ILE A 3 -12.70 -7.93 -1.19
CA ILE A 3 -11.44 -7.44 -1.77
C ILE A 3 -11.02 -6.12 -1.11
N TYR A 4 -11.99 -5.30 -0.71
CA TYR A 4 -11.76 -4.08 0.06
C TYR A 4 -11.11 -4.35 1.41
N ASP A 5 -11.57 -5.37 2.15
CA ASP A 5 -11.01 -5.71 3.48
C ASP A 5 -9.54 -6.13 3.38
N ARG A 6 -9.20 -6.93 2.36
CA ARG A 6 -7.82 -7.37 2.12
C ARG A 6 -6.93 -6.19 1.72
N ALA A 7 -7.42 -5.33 0.83
CA ALA A 7 -6.71 -4.12 0.41
C ALA A 7 -6.51 -3.15 1.59
N SER A 8 -7.52 -2.98 2.45
CA SER A 8 -7.44 -2.10 3.63
C SER A 8 -6.45 -2.62 4.67
N ARG A 9 -6.42 -3.94 4.89
CA ARG A 9 -5.41 -4.58 5.74
C ARG A 9 -4.00 -4.37 5.21
N HIS A 10 -3.82 -4.44 3.90
CA HIS A 10 -2.53 -4.15 3.28
C HIS A 10 -2.12 -2.68 3.44
N ALA A 11 -3.07 -1.74 3.30
CA ALA A 11 -2.82 -0.32 3.53
C ALA A 11 -2.33 -0.05 4.98
N TRP A 12 -2.98 -0.66 5.98
CA TRP A 12 -2.55 -0.58 7.37
C TRP A 12 -1.17 -1.20 7.60
N TRP A 13 -0.91 -2.37 7.01
CA TRP A 13 0.39 -3.00 7.08
C TRP A 13 1.49 -2.14 6.45
N MET A 14 1.20 -1.50 5.31
CA MET A 14 2.12 -0.57 4.65
C MET A 14 2.38 0.69 5.48
N LEU A 15 1.36 1.22 6.17
CA LEU A 15 1.55 2.33 7.11
C LEU A 15 2.47 1.92 8.27
N GLY A 16 2.31 0.71 8.80
CA GLY A 16 3.21 0.12 9.78
C GLY A 16 4.64 -0.01 9.23
N ALA A 17 4.80 -0.56 8.02
CA ALA A 17 6.10 -0.70 7.37
C ALA A 17 6.78 0.66 7.17
N LEU A 18 6.06 1.67 6.70
CA LEU A 18 6.57 3.04 6.58
C LEU A 18 7.06 3.58 7.92
N THR A 19 6.25 3.42 8.96
CA THR A 19 6.60 3.88 10.32
C THR A 19 7.87 3.21 10.81
N VAL A 20 7.98 1.89 10.65
CA VAL A 20 9.19 1.12 11.01
C VAL A 20 10.41 1.56 10.19
N SER A 21 10.26 1.79 8.89
CA SER A 21 11.34 2.29 8.03
C SER A 21 11.83 3.67 8.46
N VAL A 22 10.92 4.59 8.80
CA VAL A 22 11.28 5.93 9.31
C VAL A 22 12.03 5.82 10.64
N LEU A 23 11.54 4.99 11.57
CA LEU A 23 12.20 4.75 12.85
C LEU A 23 13.59 4.12 12.65
N PHE A 24 13.71 3.15 11.74
CA PHE A 24 14.98 2.53 11.40
C PHE A 24 16.01 3.55 10.92
N VAL A 25 15.63 4.39 9.95
CA VAL A 25 16.52 5.45 9.44
C VAL A 25 16.88 6.42 10.56
N ALA A 26 15.91 6.88 11.35
CA ALA A 26 16.16 7.81 12.47
C ALA A 26 17.13 7.24 13.51
N VAL A 27 16.99 5.94 13.85
CA VAL A 27 17.92 5.26 14.77
C VAL A 27 19.31 5.17 14.15
N VAL A 28 19.43 4.71 12.91
CA VAL A 28 20.74 4.60 12.26
C VAL A 28 21.42 5.97 12.14
N ASP A 29 20.69 6.99 11.74
CA ASP A 29 21.18 8.35 11.61
C ASP A 29 21.71 8.89 12.95
N ARG A 30 21.00 8.58 14.04
CA ARG A 30 21.38 9.00 15.40
C ARG A 30 22.67 8.36 15.92
N PHE A 31 22.96 7.12 15.53
CA PHE A 31 24.10 6.34 16.03
C PHE A 31 25.30 6.31 15.08
N TYR A 32 25.07 6.35 13.78
CA TYR A 32 26.10 6.16 12.74
C TYR A 32 26.25 7.38 11.81
N GLY A 33 25.44 8.43 11.98
CA GLY A 33 25.40 9.59 11.09
C GLY A 33 24.67 9.31 9.77
N HIS A 34 24.63 10.32 8.89
CA HIS A 34 23.94 10.28 7.58
C HIS A 34 24.38 9.11 6.70
N SER A 35 23.64 8.00 6.83
CA SER A 35 23.94 6.74 6.17
C SER A 35 23.04 6.55 4.94
N THR A 36 23.53 6.94 3.76
CA THR A 36 22.82 6.78 2.47
C THR A 36 22.39 5.32 2.23
N LEU A 37 23.16 4.34 2.74
CA LEU A 37 22.83 2.93 2.64
C LEU A 37 21.60 2.53 3.46
N ALA A 38 21.42 3.08 4.66
CA ALA A 38 20.25 2.79 5.49
C ALA A 38 18.97 3.36 4.86
N PHE A 39 19.07 4.56 4.29
CA PHE A 39 17.98 5.18 3.55
C PHE A 39 17.64 4.38 2.28
N ALA A 40 18.64 3.96 1.51
CA ALA A 40 18.44 3.12 0.33
C ALA A 40 17.78 1.77 0.68
N ALA A 41 18.24 1.12 1.75
CA ALA A 41 17.65 -0.13 2.25
C ALA A 41 16.17 0.06 2.65
N ALA A 42 15.85 1.17 3.33
CA ALA A 42 14.47 1.50 3.70
C ALA A 42 13.57 1.68 2.47
N ILE A 43 14.03 2.44 1.46
CA ILE A 43 13.29 2.63 0.21
C ILE A 43 13.05 1.30 -0.49
N VAL A 44 14.10 0.51 -0.71
CA VAL A 44 13.99 -0.79 -1.38
C VAL A 44 13.04 -1.71 -0.62
N GLY A 45 13.16 -1.75 0.71
CA GLY A 45 12.25 -2.50 1.58
C GLY A 45 10.78 -2.09 1.40
N LEU A 46 10.50 -0.79 1.40
CA LEU A 46 9.14 -0.25 1.19
C LEU A 46 8.60 -0.56 -0.21
N VAL A 47 9.42 -0.44 -1.25
CA VAL A 47 9.01 -0.77 -2.62
C VAL A 47 8.65 -2.25 -2.74
N VAL A 48 9.46 -3.14 -2.16
CA VAL A 48 9.21 -4.59 -2.15
C VAL A 48 7.95 -4.91 -1.34
N ALA A 49 7.80 -4.32 -0.15
CA ALA A 49 6.63 -4.45 0.70
C ALA A 49 5.33 -4.04 -0.04
N ASN A 50 5.40 -2.94 -0.80
CA ASN A 50 4.25 -2.42 -1.53
C ASN A 50 3.89 -3.19 -2.81
N ARG A 51 4.70 -4.18 -3.26
CA ARG A 51 4.43 -4.91 -4.52
C ARG A 51 3.05 -5.56 -4.56
N ARG A 52 2.55 -6.04 -3.41
CA ARG A 52 1.23 -6.68 -3.31
C ARG A 52 0.08 -5.73 -3.67
N MET A 53 0.29 -4.42 -3.59
CA MET A 53 -0.69 -3.40 -3.98
C MET A 53 -1.22 -3.58 -5.41
N LEU A 54 -0.36 -4.03 -6.34
CA LEU A 54 -0.73 -4.27 -7.75
C LEU A 54 -1.71 -5.43 -7.95
N SER A 55 -1.84 -6.32 -6.96
CA SER A 55 -2.73 -7.49 -7.03
C SER A 55 -4.18 -7.18 -6.64
N TYR A 56 -4.43 -6.04 -5.98
CA TYR A 56 -5.79 -5.67 -5.56
C TYR A 56 -6.55 -5.02 -6.70
N ASN A 57 -7.16 -5.86 -7.52
CA ASN A 57 -7.94 -5.47 -8.68
C ASN A 57 -9.43 -5.77 -8.48
N CYS A 58 -10.28 -4.94 -9.10
CA CYS A 58 -11.71 -5.16 -9.12
C CYS A 58 -12.03 -6.49 -9.82
N PRO A 59 -12.81 -7.39 -9.19
CA PRO A 59 -13.10 -8.71 -9.77
C PRO A 59 -14.00 -8.65 -11.02
N HIS A 60 -14.67 -7.52 -11.27
CA HIS A 60 -15.57 -7.35 -12.41
C HIS A 60 -14.91 -6.75 -13.65
N CYS A 61 -13.94 -5.84 -13.48
CA CYS A 61 -13.37 -5.08 -14.60
C CYS A 61 -11.84 -4.97 -14.60
N GLY A 62 -11.16 -5.57 -13.61
CA GLY A 62 -9.70 -5.58 -13.50
C GLY A 62 -9.04 -4.27 -13.07
N LYS A 63 -9.80 -3.18 -12.86
CA LYS A 63 -9.23 -1.90 -12.40
C LYS A 63 -8.66 -2.02 -10.98
N ASN A 64 -7.44 -1.55 -10.76
CA ASN A 64 -6.80 -1.56 -9.44
C ASN A 64 -7.52 -0.63 -8.45
N LEU A 65 -7.66 -1.08 -7.20
CA LEU A 65 -8.40 -0.39 -6.15
C LEU A 65 -7.73 0.90 -5.64
N PHE A 66 -6.41 1.00 -5.78
CA PHE A 66 -5.62 2.12 -5.27
C PHE A 66 -5.35 3.20 -6.34
N PHE A 67 -5.57 2.88 -7.62
CA PHE A 67 -5.32 3.81 -8.72
C PHE A 67 -6.56 4.66 -9.01
N ARG A 68 -6.37 5.98 -8.95
CA ARG A 68 -7.36 7.00 -9.32
C ARG A 68 -6.83 7.80 -10.50
N GLY A 69 -6.88 7.19 -11.68
CA GLY A 69 -6.28 7.77 -12.89
C GLY A 69 -4.75 7.68 -12.81
N LEU A 70 -4.07 8.80 -12.99
CA LEU A 70 -2.60 8.90 -12.87
C LEU A 70 -2.13 8.84 -11.40
N PHE A 71 -3.02 9.12 -10.45
CA PHE A 71 -2.68 9.21 -9.04
C PHE A 71 -2.86 7.88 -8.31
N VAL A 72 -1.87 7.56 -7.48
CA VAL A 72 -1.92 6.44 -6.53
C VAL A 72 -2.38 6.98 -5.19
N VAL A 73 -3.49 6.45 -4.67
CA VAL A 73 -3.98 6.81 -3.34
C VAL A 73 -3.72 5.66 -2.38
N PRO A 74 -3.14 5.91 -1.19
CA PRO A 74 -2.77 4.86 -0.23
C PRO A 74 -3.98 4.13 0.38
N TRP A 75 -5.20 4.65 0.18
CA TRP A 75 -6.43 4.02 0.65
C TRP A 75 -7.27 3.43 -0.48
N PRO A 76 -7.72 2.17 -0.36
CA PRO A 76 -8.49 1.51 -1.42
C PRO A 76 -9.88 2.13 -1.57
N ASN A 77 -10.44 2.04 -2.78
CA ASN A 77 -11.78 2.53 -3.06
C ASN A 77 -12.86 1.50 -2.65
N ARG A 78 -13.97 1.96 -2.07
CA ARG A 78 -15.12 1.10 -1.71
C ARG A 78 -15.96 0.74 -2.93
N THR A 79 -16.03 1.63 -3.90
CA THR A 79 -16.77 1.43 -5.16
C THR A 79 -15.78 1.51 -6.32
N CYS A 80 -15.90 0.61 -7.30
CA CYS A 80 -15.04 0.66 -8.48
C CYS A 80 -15.37 1.88 -9.35
N GLY A 81 -14.44 2.82 -9.49
CA GLY A 81 -14.59 3.99 -10.38
C GLY A 81 -14.47 3.69 -11.89
N LYS A 82 -14.77 2.47 -12.34
CA LYS A 82 -14.91 2.11 -13.78
C LYS A 82 -16.22 1.39 -14.03
N CYS A 83 -16.50 0.33 -13.28
CA CYS A 83 -17.72 -0.46 -13.44
C CYS A 83 -18.82 -0.18 -12.39
N GLY A 84 -18.57 0.66 -11.39
CA GLY A 84 -19.54 0.97 -10.34
C GLY A 84 -19.79 -0.15 -9.32
N ALA A 85 -19.09 -1.29 -9.41
CA ALA A 85 -19.28 -2.40 -8.49
C ALA A 85 -18.91 -2.02 -7.04
N ALA A 86 -19.75 -2.43 -6.08
CA ALA A 86 -19.45 -2.35 -4.65
C ALA A 86 -18.38 -3.40 -4.28
N LEU A 87 -17.24 -2.95 -3.77
CA LEU A 87 -16.07 -3.78 -3.45
C LEU A 87 -15.99 -4.11 -1.95
N ASP A 88 -16.81 -3.44 -1.14
CA ASP A 88 -16.96 -3.56 0.31
C ASP A 88 -18.11 -4.48 0.72
N ARG A 89 -18.91 -4.97 -0.23
CA ARG A 89 -19.96 -5.96 0.03
C ARG A 89 -19.50 -7.36 -0.34
N THR A 90 -19.67 -8.31 0.57
CA THR A 90 -19.70 -9.74 0.21
C THR A 90 -20.96 -9.96 -0.60
N ARG A 91 -20.82 -10.50 -1.82
CA ARG A 91 -21.96 -10.93 -2.65
C ARG A 91 -22.88 -11.82 -1.78
N PRO A 92 -24.21 -11.62 -1.80
CA PRO A 92 -25.12 -12.53 -1.13
C PRO A 92 -24.97 -13.96 -1.68
#